data_AF-A0A914XKZ6-F1
#
_entry.id   AF-A0A914XKZ6-F1
#
_cell.length_a   1.000
_cell.length_b   1.000
_cell.length_c   1.000
_cell.angle_alpha   90.00
_cell.angle_beta   90.00
_cell.angle_gamma   90.00
#
_symmetry.space_group_name_H-M   'P 1'
#
loop_
_entity.id
_entity.type
_entity.pdbx_description
1 polymer ?
#
loop_
_entity_poly.entity_id
_entity_poly.type
_entity_poly.pdbx_seq_one_letter_code
_entity_poly.pdbx_strand_id
1 'polypeptide(L)'
;MAVISKFPWCLALWCSVSHAFASARSTKDDTEPIPIVVTTWANQGFVAATDRAWRHLQTTGDRLGAVVEGCSACEEMQCDRSVGYGGSPDESGETTVEALLMDGPRHRMGAVGDLRRVKSASRVAYAVMNYTKHSLIVGESATKFAIEMGFTEESLQTDESKKMY
;
A
#
# COMPACT_ATOMS: atom_id res chain seq x y z
N MET A 1 13.04 -11.64 -20.31
CA MET A 1 13.41 -12.08 -21.67
C MET A 1 12.22 -12.80 -22.28
N ALA A 2 11.47 -12.11 -23.14
CA ALA A 2 10.62 -12.59 -24.24
C ALA A 2 9.82 -11.38 -24.74
N VAL A 3 10.03 -11.04 -26.02
CA VAL A 3 9.36 -9.98 -26.80
C VAL A 3 8.59 -10.71 -27.88
N ILE A 4 7.29 -10.45 -28.10
CA ILE A 4 6.67 -10.43 -29.44
C ILE A 4 5.48 -9.44 -29.43
N SER A 5 5.45 -8.61 -30.47
CA SER A 5 4.47 -7.56 -30.76
C SER A 5 3.82 -7.86 -32.12
N LYS A 6 2.64 -7.23 -32.34
CA LYS A 6 1.98 -6.88 -33.62
C LYS A 6 0.93 -7.84 -34.25
N PHE A 7 -0.31 -7.32 -34.28
CA PHE A 7 -1.34 -7.39 -35.35
C PHE A 7 -0.79 -6.87 -36.70
N PRO A 8 -1.30 -7.22 -37.92
CA PRO A 8 -2.67 -6.86 -38.38
C PRO A 8 -3.39 -7.76 -39.45
N TRP A 9 -4.74 -7.64 -39.48
CA TRP A 9 -5.70 -7.64 -40.61
C TRP A 9 -5.94 -8.90 -41.48
N CYS A 10 -7.21 -9.37 -41.51
CA CYS A 10 -7.88 -9.80 -42.74
C CYS A 10 -9.43 -9.78 -42.60
N LEU A 11 -10.10 -9.55 -43.72
CA LEU A 11 -11.51 -9.18 -43.92
C LEU A 11 -12.55 -10.26 -43.55
N ALA A 12 -13.78 -9.76 -43.35
CA ALA A 12 -15.02 -10.47 -43.03
C ALA A 12 -15.55 -11.42 -44.14
N LEU A 13 -16.21 -12.49 -43.70
CA LEU A 13 -17.27 -13.17 -44.47
C LEU A 13 -18.38 -13.63 -43.51
N TRP A 14 -19.62 -13.25 -43.84
CA TRP A 14 -20.85 -13.52 -43.09
C TRP A 14 -21.48 -14.81 -43.64
N CYS A 15 -21.75 -15.80 -42.77
CA CYS A 15 -22.57 -16.95 -43.10
C CYS A 15 -23.58 -17.18 -41.96
N SER A 16 -24.87 -16.99 -42.25
CA SER A 16 -25.96 -17.26 -41.32
C SER A 16 -26.19 -18.77 -41.18
N VAL A 17 -25.93 -19.32 -40.00
CA VAL A 17 -26.54 -20.56 -39.52
C VAL A 17 -26.95 -20.35 -38.07
N SER A 18 -28.26 -20.26 -37.85
CA SER A 18 -28.86 -20.28 -36.51
C SER A 18 -28.68 -21.66 -35.90
N HIS A 19 -27.72 -21.80 -34.98
CA HIS A 19 -27.74 -22.80 -33.92
C HIS A 19 -27.27 -22.11 -32.64
N ALA A 20 -28.18 -22.00 -31.67
CA ALA A 20 -27.84 -21.64 -30.31
C ALA A 20 -26.91 -22.72 -29.74
N PHE A 21 -25.62 -22.42 -29.67
CA PHE A 21 -24.69 -23.10 -28.80
C PHE A 21 -24.19 -22.07 -27.80
N ALA A 22 -24.46 -22.37 -26.53
CA ALA A 22 -24.11 -21.55 -25.39
C ALA A 22 -22.70 -20.99 -25.51
N SER A 23 -22.56 -19.69 -25.26
CA SER A 23 -21.27 -19.09 -24.93
C SER A 23 -20.66 -19.94 -23.83
N ALA A 24 -19.63 -20.72 -24.19
CA ALA A 24 -18.85 -21.47 -23.24
C ALA A 24 -18.35 -20.45 -22.21
N ARG A 25 -18.90 -20.57 -21.00
CA ARG A 25 -18.45 -19.84 -19.82
C ARG A 25 -16.94 -20.07 -19.79
N SER A 26 -16.16 -19.01 -19.95
CA SER A 26 -14.69 -19.06 -19.85
C SER A 26 -14.36 -19.88 -18.61
N THR A 27 -13.79 -21.07 -18.82
CA THR A 27 -13.17 -21.85 -17.77
C THR A 27 -12.03 -20.97 -17.29
N LYS A 28 -12.23 -20.30 -16.15
CA LYS A 28 -11.13 -19.64 -15.44
C LYS A 28 -10.01 -20.66 -15.38
N ASP A 29 -8.90 -20.33 -16.03
CA ASP A 29 -7.68 -21.10 -15.98
C ASP A 29 -7.35 -21.35 -14.50
N ASP A 30 -7.19 -22.61 -14.08
CA ASP A 30 -6.91 -22.99 -12.68
C ASP A 30 -5.53 -22.48 -12.20
N THR A 31 -4.84 -21.68 -13.04
CA THR A 31 -3.56 -21.03 -12.78
C THR A 31 -3.64 -19.52 -12.58
N GLU A 32 -4.83 -18.90 -12.60
CA GLU A 32 -4.94 -17.47 -12.23
C GLU A 32 -4.67 -17.29 -10.73
N PRO A 33 -3.60 -16.58 -10.34
CA PRO A 33 -3.26 -16.43 -8.93
C PRO A 33 -4.38 -15.70 -8.21
N ILE A 34 -4.97 -16.39 -7.23
CA ILE A 34 -6.02 -15.83 -6.38
C ILE A 34 -5.42 -14.62 -5.64
N PRO A 35 -6.06 -13.43 -5.69
CA PRO A 35 -5.59 -12.30 -4.90
C PRO A 35 -5.69 -12.65 -3.42
N ILE A 36 -4.56 -12.56 -2.71
CA ILE A 36 -4.45 -12.86 -1.29
C ILE A 36 -3.82 -11.65 -0.61
N VAL A 37 -4.40 -11.25 0.52
CA VAL A 37 -3.82 -10.26 1.43
C VAL A 37 -3.48 -10.98 2.73
N VAL A 38 -2.22 -10.86 3.16
CA VAL A 38 -1.75 -11.39 4.44
C VAL A 38 -1.13 -10.24 5.20
N THR A 39 -1.50 -10.10 6.47
CA THR A 39 -0.96 -9.09 7.37
C THR A 39 -0.46 -9.76 8.64
N THR A 40 0.38 -9.05 9.37
CA THR A 40 0.86 -9.52 10.67
C THR A 40 -0.07 -9.12 11.80
N TRP A 41 -0.12 -10.06 12.74
CA TRP A 41 -0.90 -10.11 13.97
C TRP A 41 -2.41 -10.35 13.78
N ALA A 42 -3.03 -10.87 14.83
CA ALA A 42 -4.42 -11.33 14.82
C ALA A 42 -5.35 -10.48 15.71
N ASN A 43 -4.87 -9.36 16.26
CA ASN A 43 -5.71 -8.45 17.03
C ASN A 43 -6.79 -7.82 16.13
N GLN A 44 -7.77 -7.15 16.74
CA GLN A 44 -8.86 -6.53 15.98
C GLN A 44 -8.39 -5.40 15.05
N GLY A 45 -7.35 -4.66 15.41
CA GLY A 45 -6.82 -3.57 14.58
C GLY A 45 -6.21 -4.06 13.27
N PHE A 46 -5.36 -5.08 13.33
CA PHE A 46 -4.69 -5.69 12.19
C PHE A 46 -5.68 -6.49 11.32
N VAL A 47 -6.70 -7.10 11.92
CA VAL A 47 -7.82 -7.69 11.16
C VAL A 47 -8.58 -6.61 10.38
N ALA A 48 -8.90 -5.48 11.01
CA ALA A 48 -9.56 -4.36 10.34
C ALA A 48 -8.69 -3.74 9.23
N ALA A 49 -7.36 -3.70 9.40
CA ALA A 49 -6.42 -3.29 8.35
C ALA A 49 -6.43 -4.25 7.16
N THR A 50 -6.45 -5.57 7.42
CA THR A 50 -6.57 -6.60 6.37
C THR A 50 -7.85 -6.44 5.57
N ASP A 51 -8.94 -6.22 6.29
CA ASP A 51 -10.26 -5.95 5.71
C ASP A 51 -10.26 -4.72 4.81
N ARG A 52 -9.61 -3.62 5.22
CA ARG A 52 -9.49 -2.40 4.41
C ARG A 52 -8.67 -2.63 3.15
N ALA A 53 -7.52 -3.30 3.28
CA ALA A 53 -6.70 -3.70 2.14
C ALA A 53 -7.47 -4.59 1.17
N TRP A 54 -8.21 -5.58 1.68
CA TRP A 54 -9.00 -6.50 0.87
C TRP A 54 -10.13 -5.80 0.12
N ARG A 55 -10.87 -4.90 0.77
CA ARG A 55 -11.93 -4.09 0.12
C ARG A 55 -11.36 -3.20 -0.97
N HIS A 56 -10.21 -2.58 -0.72
CA HIS A 56 -9.54 -1.77 -1.74
C HIS A 56 -9.14 -2.63 -2.94
N LEU A 57 -8.48 -3.77 -2.70
CA LEU A 57 -8.03 -4.68 -3.77
C LEU A 57 -9.19 -5.20 -4.63
N GLN A 58 -10.31 -5.57 -4.01
CA GLN A 58 -11.49 -6.03 -4.74
C GLN A 58 -12.12 -4.93 -5.60
N THR A 59 -12.08 -3.68 -5.12
CA THR A 59 -12.75 -2.56 -5.79
C THR A 59 -11.91 -1.98 -6.94
N THR A 60 -10.60 -1.83 -6.72
CA THR A 60 -9.71 -1.12 -7.66
C THR A 60 -8.82 -2.05 -8.47
N GLY A 61 -8.55 -3.26 -7.97
CA GLY A 61 -7.50 -4.13 -8.50
C GLY A 61 -6.07 -3.61 -8.26
N ASP A 62 -5.90 -2.49 -7.54
CA ASP A 62 -4.59 -1.91 -7.24
C ASP A 62 -3.96 -2.61 -6.03
N ARG A 63 -2.93 -3.41 -6.33
CA ARG A 63 -2.14 -4.13 -5.34
C ARG A 63 -1.38 -3.21 -4.39
N LEU A 64 -0.77 -2.13 -4.90
CA LEU A 64 0.02 -1.23 -4.07
C LEU A 64 -0.88 -0.36 -3.21
N GLY A 65 -1.95 0.17 -3.81
CA GLY A 65 -3.00 0.90 -3.10
C GLY A 65 -3.61 0.07 -1.97
N ALA A 66 -3.86 -1.23 -2.19
CA ALA A 66 -4.38 -2.12 -1.15
C ALA A 66 -3.46 -2.22 0.06
N VAL A 67 -2.14 -2.38 -0.15
CA VAL A 67 -1.16 -2.44 0.96
C VAL A 67 -1.09 -1.09 1.68
N VAL A 68 -1.01 0.02 0.94
CA VAL A 68 -0.97 1.37 1.53
C VAL A 68 -2.22 1.63 2.36
N GLU A 69 -3.41 1.31 1.87
CA GLU A 69 -4.67 1.50 2.60
C GLU A 69 -4.77 0.60 3.84
N GLY A 70 -4.26 -0.64 3.78
CA GLY A 70 -4.17 -1.51 4.95
C GLY A 70 -3.25 -0.94 6.03
N CYS A 71 -2.02 -0.57 5.67
CA CYS A 71 -1.05 0.02 6.59
C CYS A 71 -1.58 1.34 7.18
N SER A 72 -2.14 2.22 6.33
CA SER A 72 -2.76 3.47 6.76
C SER A 72 -3.89 3.26 7.77
N ALA A 73 -4.70 2.19 7.60
CA ALA A 73 -5.71 1.85 8.60
C ALA A 73 -5.10 1.62 9.99
N CYS A 74 -3.98 0.90 10.07
CA CYS A 74 -3.35 0.64 11.35
C CYS A 74 -2.60 1.84 11.92
N GLU A 75 -2.06 2.72 11.07
CA GLU A 75 -1.51 4.01 11.49
C GLU A 75 -2.58 4.92 12.10
N GLU A 76 -3.79 4.91 11.51
CA GLU A 76 -4.96 5.68 11.97
C GLU A 76 -5.55 5.10 13.26
N MET A 77 -5.66 3.77 13.37
CA MET A 77 -6.23 3.09 14.55
C MET A 77 -5.22 2.87 15.69
N GLN A 78 -3.95 3.22 15.48
CA GLN A 78 -2.86 3.01 16.44
C GLN A 78 -2.77 1.54 16.89
N CYS A 79 -2.73 0.60 15.93
CA CYS A 79 -2.79 -0.84 16.18
C CYS A 79 -1.77 -1.30 17.23
N ASP A 80 -2.24 -1.92 18.32
CA ASP A 80 -1.45 -2.33 19.50
C ASP A 80 -0.55 -1.24 20.09
N ARG A 81 -0.79 0.04 19.76
CA ARG A 81 0.08 1.17 20.10
C ARG A 81 1.52 1.00 19.61
N SER A 82 1.72 0.14 18.62
CA SER A 82 3.02 -0.11 18.00
C SER A 82 3.13 0.46 16.59
N VAL A 83 2.02 0.92 16.01
CA VAL A 83 1.96 1.43 14.64
C VAL A 83 1.36 2.84 14.64
N GLY A 84 2.00 3.76 13.91
CA GLY A 84 1.54 5.14 13.76
C GLY A 84 1.90 6.03 14.96
N TYR A 85 1.07 7.04 15.19
CA TYR A 85 1.29 8.02 16.26
C TYR A 85 0.82 7.50 17.62
N GLY A 86 1.24 8.15 18.72
CA GLY A 86 0.81 7.83 20.08
C GLY A 86 1.35 6.51 20.64
N GLY A 87 2.32 5.89 19.95
CA GLY A 87 3.02 4.68 20.36
C GLY A 87 4.51 4.93 20.63
N SER A 88 5.14 4.01 21.37
CA SER A 88 6.59 3.83 21.58
C SER A 88 7.46 5.09 21.39
N PRO A 89 7.49 6.03 22.37
CA PRO A 89 8.46 7.13 22.35
C PRO A 89 9.89 6.61 22.51
N ASP A 90 10.86 7.31 21.91
CA ASP A 90 12.29 7.07 22.07
C ASP A 90 12.83 7.59 23.42
N GLU A 91 14.14 7.46 23.67
CA GLU A 91 14.79 7.94 24.90
C GLU A 91 14.77 9.47 25.07
N SER A 92 14.37 10.21 24.04
CA SER A 92 14.11 11.65 24.12
C SER A 92 12.63 11.98 24.36
N GLY A 93 11.78 10.95 24.43
CA GLY A 93 10.33 11.06 24.57
C GLY A 93 9.60 11.32 23.25
N GLU A 94 10.27 11.34 22.11
CA GLU A 94 9.67 11.62 20.81
C GLU A 94 9.21 10.33 20.14
N THR A 95 7.99 10.32 19.59
CA THR A 95 7.52 9.22 18.75
C THR A 95 7.99 9.46 17.32
N THR A 96 8.76 8.52 16.78
CA THR A 96 9.21 8.51 15.39
C THR A 96 8.67 7.25 14.72
N VAL A 97 8.35 7.35 13.42
CA VAL A 97 7.71 6.25 12.68
C VAL A 97 8.51 5.85 11.46
N GLU A 98 8.37 4.59 11.07
CA GLU A 98 9.08 4.00 9.94
C GLU A 98 8.07 3.29 9.03
N ALA A 99 8.31 3.34 7.72
CA ALA A 99 7.51 2.59 6.76
C ALA A 99 8.33 2.26 5.52
N LEU A 100 8.07 1.09 4.94
CA LEU A 100 8.66 0.63 3.69
C LEU A 100 7.58 -0.01 2.82
N LEU A 101 7.64 0.28 1.53
CA LEU A 101 6.77 -0.31 0.52
C LEU A 101 7.60 -0.81 -0.67
N MET A 102 7.25 -1.98 -1.20
CA MET A 102 7.92 -2.59 -2.35
C MET A 102 6.93 -3.05 -3.43
N ASP A 103 7.22 -2.65 -4.67
CA ASP A 103 6.55 -3.10 -5.90
C ASP A 103 7.38 -4.22 -6.53
N GLY A 104 7.05 -5.47 -6.21
CA GLY A 104 7.76 -6.66 -6.69
C GLY A 104 7.91 -6.72 -8.22
N PRO A 105 6.83 -6.64 -9.02
CA PRO A 105 6.91 -6.70 -10.49
C PRO A 105 7.83 -5.67 -11.15
N ARG A 106 7.93 -4.45 -10.58
CA ARG A 106 8.76 -3.37 -11.13
C ARG A 106 10.08 -3.17 -10.37
N HIS A 107 10.32 -3.95 -9.33
CA HIS A 107 11.50 -3.86 -8.47
C HIS A 107 11.72 -2.43 -7.93
N ARG A 108 10.62 -1.72 -7.61
CA ARG A 108 10.67 -0.37 -7.01
C ARG A 108 10.41 -0.47 -5.52
N MET A 109 10.99 0.45 -4.77
CA MET A 109 10.67 0.60 -3.35
C MET A 109 10.76 2.05 -2.93
N GLY A 110 10.04 2.39 -1.87
CA GLY A 110 10.18 3.65 -1.15
C GLY A 110 10.06 3.37 0.33
N ALA A 111 10.86 4.08 1.11
CA ALA A 111 10.92 3.92 2.54
C ALA A 111 11.20 5.26 3.24
N VAL A 112 10.72 5.33 4.47
CA VAL A 112 11.03 6.39 5.43
C VAL A 112 11.45 5.77 6.75
N GLY A 113 12.45 6.35 7.39
CA GLY A 113 12.90 5.97 8.72
C GLY A 113 13.10 7.20 9.58
N ASP A 114 12.93 7.08 10.90
CA ASP A 114 12.96 8.25 11.80
C ASP A 114 12.04 9.39 11.29
N LEU A 115 10.87 9.05 10.73
CA LEU A 115 9.94 10.06 10.23
C LEU A 115 9.29 10.74 11.43
N ARG A 116 9.51 12.05 11.51
CA ARG A 116 9.06 12.89 12.61
C ARG A 116 7.83 13.69 12.18
N ARG A 117 6.89 13.85 13.11
CA ARG A 117 5.77 14.81 12.99
C ARG A 117 4.86 14.63 11.77
N VAL A 118 4.76 13.43 11.20
CA VAL A 118 3.84 13.09 10.09
C VAL A 118 3.21 11.74 10.35
N LYS A 119 1.87 11.69 10.44
CA LYS A 119 1.15 10.46 10.84
C LYS A 119 1.16 9.36 9.79
N SER A 120 1.05 9.70 8.51
CA SER A 120 0.82 8.74 7.41
C SER A 120 2.13 8.21 6.81
N ALA A 121 2.94 7.50 7.59
CA ALA A 121 4.25 7.02 7.15
C ALA A 121 4.19 6.15 5.88
N SER A 122 3.22 5.25 5.79
CA SER A 122 2.98 4.37 4.64
C SER A 122 2.74 5.14 3.34
N ARG A 123 1.98 6.25 3.40
CA ARG A 123 1.72 7.14 2.27
C ARG A 123 2.94 7.97 1.91
N VAL A 124 3.75 8.40 2.88
CA VAL A 124 5.03 9.08 2.59
C VAL A 124 6.00 8.12 1.91
N ALA A 125 6.11 6.87 2.35
CA ALA A 125 6.92 5.85 1.68
C ALA A 125 6.45 5.59 0.23
N TYR A 126 5.14 5.58 -0.02
CA TYR A 126 4.58 5.53 -1.37
C TYR A 126 4.96 6.76 -2.21
N ALA A 127 5.00 7.95 -1.61
CA ALA A 127 5.45 9.16 -2.27
C ALA A 127 6.94 9.11 -2.60
N VAL A 128 7.80 8.61 -1.70
CA VAL A 128 9.24 8.41 -1.97
C VAL A 128 9.44 7.55 -3.21
N MET A 129 8.72 6.42 -3.30
CA MET A 129 8.79 5.49 -4.43
C MET A 129 8.39 6.10 -5.77
N ASN A 130 7.43 7.03 -5.79
CA ASN A 130 6.84 7.56 -7.03
C ASN A 130 7.41 8.90 -7.47
N TYR A 131 7.87 9.74 -6.53
CA TYR A 131 8.26 11.12 -6.81
C TYR A 131 9.76 11.39 -6.61
N THR A 132 10.54 10.37 -6.26
CA THR A 132 11.99 10.50 -6.10
C THR A 132 12.74 9.41 -6.85
N LYS A 133 14.05 9.59 -7.02
CA LYS A 133 14.97 8.55 -7.51
C LYS A 133 15.63 7.77 -6.35
N HIS A 134 15.30 8.10 -5.11
CA HIS A 134 15.87 7.50 -3.91
C HIS A 134 14.95 6.40 -3.38
N SER A 135 15.51 5.47 -2.61
CA SER A 135 14.75 4.36 -2.03
C SER A 135 14.40 4.59 -0.56
N LEU A 136 15.15 5.43 0.16
CA LEU A 136 14.99 5.69 1.59
C LEU A 136 15.34 7.15 1.88
N ILE A 137 14.51 7.82 2.67
CA ILE A 137 14.75 9.15 3.23
C ILE A 137 14.53 9.07 4.74
N VAL A 138 15.39 9.69 5.54
CA VAL A 138 15.33 9.56 7.01
C VAL A 138 15.33 10.89 7.75
N GLY A 139 14.82 10.86 8.99
CA GLY A 139 14.89 11.96 9.94
C GLY A 139 14.09 13.19 9.52
N GLU A 140 14.57 14.36 9.93
CA GLU A 140 14.01 15.67 9.58
C GLU A 140 13.90 15.91 8.06
N SER A 141 14.78 15.29 7.26
CA SER A 141 14.69 15.39 5.79
C SER A 141 13.48 14.64 5.24
N ALA A 142 13.04 13.56 5.88
CA ALA A 142 11.83 12.84 5.52
C ALA A 142 10.58 13.69 5.82
N THR A 143 10.57 14.40 6.95
CA THR A 143 9.49 15.34 7.31
C THR A 143 9.40 16.48 6.32
N LYS A 144 10.53 17.09 5.95
CA LYS A 144 10.57 18.15 4.92
C LYS A 144 10.01 17.65 3.57
N PHE A 145 10.45 16.48 3.13
CA PHE A 145 9.94 15.86 1.91
C PHE A 145 8.43 15.62 1.99
N ALA A 146 7.92 15.12 3.11
CA ALA A 146 6.50 14.90 3.31
C ALA A 146 5.69 16.22 3.20
N ILE A 147 6.17 17.31 3.81
CA ILE A 147 5.52 18.62 3.70
C ILE A 147 5.51 19.11 2.24
N GLU A 148 6.61 18.94 1.50
CA GLU A 148 6.67 19.30 0.07
C GLU A 148 5.68 18.49 -0.79
N MET A 149 5.35 17.26 -0.37
CA MET A 149 4.32 16.42 -1.00
C MET A 149 2.89 16.71 -0.53
N GLY A 150 2.71 17.67 0.38
CA GLY A 150 1.40 18.11 0.88
C GLY A 150 0.89 17.37 2.12
N PHE A 151 1.74 16.63 2.82
CA PHE A 151 1.39 16.06 4.13
C PHE A 151 1.43 17.13 5.23
N THR A 152 0.54 16.99 6.21
CA THR A 152 0.49 17.91 7.36
C THR A 152 1.53 17.54 8.40
N GLU A 153 2.30 18.54 8.85
CA GLU A 153 3.18 18.42 10.00
C GLU A 153 2.38 18.60 11.29
N GLU A 154 2.37 17.59 12.15
CA GLU A 154 1.68 17.60 13.45
C GLU A 154 2.38 16.68 14.45
N SER A 155 2.18 16.94 15.75
CA SER A 155 2.80 16.09 16.79
C SER A 155 2.29 14.65 16.73
N LEU A 156 3.22 13.70 16.81
CA LEU A 156 2.90 12.27 16.93
C LEU A 156 2.66 11.85 18.37
N GLN A 157 2.92 12.72 19.34
CA GLN A 157 2.71 12.42 20.75
C GLN A 157 1.24 12.56 21.16
N THR A 158 0.77 11.63 21.98
CA THR A 158 -0.50 11.74 22.70
C THR A 158 -0.24 11.80 24.20
N ASP A 159 -1.27 12.09 25.00
CA ASP A 159 -1.12 12.08 26.46
C ASP A 159 -0.78 10.68 26.99
N GLU A 160 -1.18 9.64 26.27
CA GLU A 160 -0.80 8.26 26.54
C GLU A 160 0.69 8.04 26.27
N SER A 161 1.20 8.44 25.10
CA SER A 161 2.63 8.24 24.78
C SER A 161 3.54 9.00 25.74
N LYS A 162 3.14 10.21 26.16
CA LYS A 162 3.85 10.99 27.19
C LYS A 162 3.87 10.35 28.57
N LYS A 163 2.94 9.44 28.89
CA LYS A 163 2.93 8.68 30.15
C LYS A 163 3.76 7.40 30.08
N MET A 164 4.13 6.95 28.87
CA MET A 164 4.96 5.74 28.68
C MET A 164 6.45 6.03 28.88
N TYR A 165 6.86 7.28 28.65
CA TYR A 165 8.20 7.82 28.91
C TYR A 165 8.26 8.42 30.32
#